data_AF-A0A530AJ45-F1
#
_entry.id   AF-A0A530AJ45-F1
#
_cell.length_a   1.000
_cell.length_b   1.000
_cell.length_c   1.000
_cell.angle_alpha   90.00
_cell.angle_beta   90.00
_cell.angle_gamma   90.00
#
_symmetry.space_group_name_H-M   'P 1'
#
loop_
_entity.id
_entity.type
_entity.pdbx_description
1 polymer ?
#
loop_
_entity_poly.entity_id
_entity_poly.type
_entity_poly.pdbx_seq_one_letter_code
_entity_poly.pdbx_strand_id
1 'polypeptide(L)' 'MLWIPGGEFLMGSDHHYPEEAPAHRVVVGGFWMDRATVTNAEFRR' A
#
# COMPACT_ATOMS: atom_id res chain seq x y z
N MET A 1 -8.11 -11.95 1.69
CA MET A 1 -6.78 -11.53 2.20
C MET A 1 -5.66 -12.37 1.60
N LEU A 2 -4.53 -11.73 1.28
CA LEU A 2 -3.26 -12.32 0.83
C LEU A 2 -2.13 -11.79 1.73
N TRP A 3 -1.15 -12.63 2.06
CA TRP A 3 0.00 -12.24 2.86
C TRP A 3 1.04 -11.54 1.98
N ILE A 4 1.48 -10.37 2.42
CA ILE A 4 2.56 -9.60 1.80
C ILE A 4 3.74 -9.64 2.78
N PRO A 5 4.91 -10.19 2.38
CA PRO A 5 6.09 -10.16 3.23
C PRO A 5 6.55 -8.73 3.47
N GLY A 6 7.06 -8.45 4.67
CA GLY A 6 7.65 -7.17 4.99
C GLY A 6 8.94 -6.93 4.19
N GLY A 7 9.37 -5.68 4.13
CA GLY A 7 10.56 -5.30 3.38
C GLY A 7 10.81 -3.79 3.41
N GLU A 8 11.90 -3.40 2.76
CA GLU A 8 12.22 -2.01 2.47
C GLU A 8 11.90 -1.72 0.99
N PHE A 9 11.32 -0.55 0.72
CA PHE A 9 11.07 -0.08 -0.63
C PHE A 9 11.19 1.45 -0.71
N LEU A 10 11.28 1.97 -1.93
CA LEU A 10 11.25 3.40 -2.20
C LEU A 10 9.79 3.85 -2.38
N MET A 11 9.31 4.71 -1.48
CA MET A 11 7.95 5.26 -1.50
C MET A 11 7.99 6.71 -2.01
N GLY A 12 7.01 7.08 -2.84
CA GLY A 12 6.90 8.40 -3.44
C GLY A 12 7.56 8.49 -4.83
N SER A 13 7.58 9.70 -5.40
CA SER A 13 8.11 9.99 -6.74
C SER A 13 8.67 11.41 -6.82
N ASP A 14 9.87 11.56 -7.38
CA ASP A 14 10.49 12.87 -7.63
C ASP A 14 10.22 13.42 -9.04
N HIS A 15 9.45 12.68 -9.86
CA HIS A 15 9.35 12.93 -11.30
C HIS A 15 7.95 13.34 -11.78
N HIS A 16 6.95 13.31 -10.91
CA HIS A 16 5.55 13.51 -11.30
C HIS A 16 4.91 14.68 -10.57
N TYR A 17 4.02 14.41 -9.62
CA TYR A 17 3.37 15.45 -8.84
C TYR A 17 4.24 15.87 -7.66
N PRO A 18 4.40 17.19 -7.38
CA PRO A 18 5.23 17.66 -6.27
C PRO A 18 4.82 17.09 -4.90
N GLU A 19 3.54 16.80 -4.68
CA GLU A 19 3.01 16.21 -3.45
C GLU A 19 3.39 14.73 -3.26
N GLU A 20 3.85 14.05 -4.32
CA GLU A 20 4.36 12.68 -4.23
C GLU A 20 5.85 12.62 -3.84
N ALA A 21 6.53 13.77 -3.85
CA ALA A 21 7.94 13.91 -3.51
C ALA A 21 8.14 14.22 -2.00
N PRO A 22 9.34 13.96 -1.43
CA PRO A 22 10.44 13.26 -2.06
C PRO A 22 10.29 11.73 -1.98
N ALA A 23 10.84 11.05 -2.98
CA ALA A 23 11.02 9.60 -2.91
C ALA A 23 11.98 9.25 -1.76
N HIS A 24 11.58 8.35 -0.86
CA HIS A 24 12.38 7.97 0.31
C HIS A 24 12.17 6.50 0.71
N ARG A 25 13.12 5.94 1.45
CA ARG A 25 13.07 4.53 1.89
C ARG A 25 12.11 4.37 3.05
N VAL A 26 11.24 3.37 2.96
CA VAL A 26 10.27 2.99 4.00
C VAL A 26 10.41 1.50 4.28
N VAL A 27 10.39 1.14 5.56
CA VAL A 27 10.35 -0.25 6.02
C VAL A 27 8.97 -0.55 6.59
N VAL A 28 8.35 -1.63 6.11
CA VAL A 28 7.07 -2.11 6.63
C VAL A 28 7.19 -3.56 7.09
N GLY A 29 6.47 -3.91 8.15
CA GLY A 29 6.27 -5.30 8.57
C GLY A 29 5.43 -6.06 7.55
N GLY A 30 5.47 -7.39 7.60
CA GLY A 30 4.57 -8.21 6.80
C GLY A 30 3.12 -8.05 7.26
N PHE A 31 2.18 -8.03 6.32
CA PHE A 31 0.79 -7.79 6.62
C PHE A 31 -0.14 -8.50 5.62
N TRP A 32 -1.42 -8.56 5.96
CA TRP A 32 -2.46 -9.09 5.09
C TRP A 32 -3.17 -7.97 4.35
N MET A 33 -3.39 -8.14 3.05
CA MET A 33 -4.19 -7.20 2.24
C MET A 33 -5.27 -7.96 1.47
N ASP A 34 -6.47 -7.39 1.34
CA ASP A 34 -7.49 -7.97 0.48
C ASP A 34 -7.15 -7.82 -1.00
N ARG A 35 -7.50 -8.85 -1.77
CA ARG A 35 -7.25 -8.89 -3.22
C ARG A 35 -8.22 -8.00 -4.00
N ALA A 36 -9.37 -7.68 -3.41
CA ALA A 36 -10.41 -6.88 -4.01
C ALA A 36 -10.93 -5.86 -2.98
N THR A 37 -11.50 -4.77 -3.48
CA THR A 37 -12.18 -3.77 -2.64
C THR A 37 -13.42 -4.38 -2.00
N VAL A 38 -13.77 -3.90 -0.81
CA VAL A 38 -15.02 -4.28 -0.12
C VAL A 38 -16.23 -3.94 -0.98
N THR A 39 -17.14 -4.89 -1.10
CA THR A 39 -18.39 -4.76 -1.84
C THR A 39 -19.53 -4.25 -0.95
N ASN A 40 -20.58 -3.71 -1.56
CA ASN A 40 -21.79 -3.33 -0.84
C ASN A 40 -22.47 -4.50 -0.13
N ALA A 41 -22.32 -5.73 -0.65
CA ALA A 41 -22.87 -6.92 0.00
C ALA A 41 -22.11 -7.26 1.29
N GLU A 42 -20.78 -7.14 1.28
CA GLU A 42 -19.93 -7.37 2.45
C GLU A 42 -20.11 -6.28 3.51
N PHE A 43 -20.26 -5.01 3.10
CA PHE A 43 -20.47 -3.90 4.04
C PHE A 43 -21.80 -3.97 4.79
N ARG A 44 -22.85 -4.53 4.16
CA ARG A 44 -24.19 -4.62 4.76
C ARG A 44 -24.32 -5.74 5.80
N ARG A 45 -23.26 -6.49 6.07
CA ARG A 45 -23.22 -7.59 7.05
C ARG A 45 -22.72 -7.07 8.40
#